data_AF-A0A931DWS6-F1
#
_entry.id   AF-A0A931DWS6-F1
#
_cell.length_a   1.000
_cell.length_b   1.000
_cell.length_c   1.000
_cell.angle_alpha   90.00
_cell.angle_beta   90.00
_cell.angle_gamma   90.00
#
_symmetry.space_group_name_H-M   'P 1'
#
loop_
_entity.id
_entity.type
_entity.pdbx_description
1 polymer ?
#
loop_
_entity_poly.entity_id
_entity_poly.type
_entity_poly.pdbx_seq_one_letter_code
_entity_poly.pdbx_strand_id
1 'polypeptide(L)'
;MDTSNQNFFFSRKNLVGMGLSAVTLVGAALAPITTPMVLLAGAAAWGAGVLLTPPPKQPQQKALGPGSSASAKPPRRYVPAPVLLEEKLTAVAKNLRRAAPPQPVLDRMYELDTTLRFVLSEWDHIDSTPEHQQTVWNIIDIYLPEVVNTYIDAPQYQSAEAVAVVTDSLQTLTGAARRVKDGILDDNLRAMDSQARMLRETFGNLPGLDTGYQQGATDGTENGRHP
;
A
#
# COMPACT_ATOMS: atom_id res chain seq x y z
N MET A 1 31.53 6.74 44.47
CA MET A 1 32.21 6.89 43.18
C MET A 1 33.10 5.69 43.02
N ASP A 2 32.72 4.75 42.17
CA ASP A 2 33.64 4.09 41.25
C ASP A 2 32.82 3.48 40.11
N THR A 3 33.28 3.79 38.92
CA THR A 3 32.75 3.47 37.59
C THR A 3 33.06 2.03 37.21
N SER A 4 32.18 1.38 36.42
CA SER A 4 32.53 0.60 35.20
C SER A 4 31.38 -0.30 34.69
N ASN A 5 31.30 -0.39 33.36
CA ASN A 5 30.59 -1.37 32.49
C ASN A 5 29.08 -1.14 32.28
N GLN A 6 28.57 -0.48 31.22
CA GLN A 6 28.97 -0.44 29.81
C GLN A 6 29.52 -1.78 29.28
N ASN A 7 28.63 -2.74 28.98
CA ASN A 7 28.80 -3.76 27.92
C ASN A 7 27.67 -4.81 27.93
N PHE A 8 26.44 -4.39 27.64
CA PHE A 8 25.35 -5.34 27.31
C PHE A 8 24.80 -5.19 25.89
N PHE A 9 25.26 -4.18 25.13
CA PHE A 9 24.86 -3.98 23.73
C PHE A 9 25.86 -4.56 22.70
N PHE A 10 26.88 -5.29 23.14
CA PHE A 10 27.84 -6.00 22.27
C PHE A 10 27.94 -7.49 22.61
N SER A 11 26.95 -8.29 22.20
CA SER A 11 27.08 -9.75 22.19
C SER A 11 26.95 -10.33 20.79
N ARG A 12 27.96 -11.16 20.46
CA ARG A 12 28.43 -11.60 19.15
C ARG A 12 27.58 -12.70 18.49
N LYS A 13 26.26 -12.50 18.38
CA LYS A 13 25.37 -13.45 17.67
C LYS A 13 24.20 -12.75 16.97
N ASN A 14 24.50 -11.93 15.96
CA ASN A 14 23.89 -12.09 14.63
C ASN A 14 24.70 -11.31 13.58
N LEU A 15 25.99 -11.65 13.51
CA LEU A 15 26.99 -11.11 12.58
C LEU A 15 26.90 -11.86 11.23
N VAL A 16 25.67 -12.05 10.71
CA VAL A 16 25.37 -12.66 9.42
C VAL A 16 24.18 -11.90 8.83
N GLY A 17 24.47 -10.87 8.05
CA GLY A 17 23.45 -10.02 7.41
C GLY A 17 23.89 -8.58 7.18
N MET A 18 24.98 -8.15 7.83
CA MET A 18 25.54 -6.78 7.70
C MET A 18 26.67 -6.68 6.66
N GLY A 19 26.93 -7.74 5.89
CA GLY A 19 28.04 -7.81 4.94
C GLY A 19 27.68 -7.75 3.45
N LEU A 20 26.38 -7.82 3.09
CA LEU A 20 25.96 -7.93 1.68
C LEU A 20 25.10 -6.78 1.13
N SER A 21 24.66 -5.81 1.95
CA SER A 21 23.90 -4.64 1.44
C SER A 21 24.78 -3.43 1.10
N ALA A 22 25.96 -3.31 1.72
CA ALA A 22 26.88 -2.20 1.48
C ALA A 22 27.65 -2.30 0.14
N VAL A 23 27.80 -3.50 -0.42
CA VAL A 23 28.51 -3.69 -1.70
C VAL A 23 27.60 -3.39 -2.91
N THR A 24 26.29 -3.56 -2.78
CA THR A 24 25.33 -3.32 -3.88
C THR A 24 25.10 -1.83 -4.14
N LEU A 25 25.18 -0.98 -3.12
CA LEU A 25 24.98 0.47 -3.26
C LEU A 25 26.21 1.22 -3.79
N VAL A 26 27.43 0.73 -3.53
CA VAL A 26 28.66 1.38 -4.04
C VAL A 26 28.97 0.99 -5.48
N GLY A 27 28.51 -0.17 -5.96
CA GLY A 27 28.69 -0.59 -7.36
C GLY A 27 27.87 0.20 -8.39
N ALA A 28 26.77 0.85 -7.97
CA ALA A 28 25.87 1.58 -8.87
C ALA A 28 26.28 3.03 -9.16
N ALA A 29 27.27 3.58 -8.44
CA ALA A 29 27.68 4.97 -8.58
C ALA A 29 28.70 5.23 -9.70
N LEU A 30 29.19 4.19 -10.39
CA LEU A 30 30.20 4.29 -11.46
C LEU A 30 29.77 3.66 -12.80
N ALA A 31 28.53 3.18 -12.93
CA ALA A 31 28.05 2.62 -14.18
C ALA A 31 27.42 3.72 -15.07
N PRO A 32 27.82 3.85 -16.35
CA PRO A 32 27.21 4.80 -17.27
C PRO A 32 25.72 4.47 -17.52
N ILE A 33 24.99 5.51 -17.90
CA ILE A 33 23.51 5.71 -17.95
C ILE A 33 22.73 4.75 -18.90
N THR A 34 23.17 3.51 -19.12
CA THR A 34 22.52 2.61 -20.09
C THR A 34 22.31 1.20 -19.56
N THR A 35 21.47 1.03 -18.52
CA THR A 35 20.91 -0.30 -18.22
C THR A 35 19.50 -0.21 -17.62
N PRO A 36 18.42 -0.47 -18.38
CA PRO A 36 17.04 -0.49 -17.86
C PRO A 36 16.68 -1.75 -17.03
N MET A 37 17.67 -2.42 -16.42
CA MET A 37 17.50 -3.78 -15.86
C MET A 37 17.60 -3.89 -14.33
N VAL A 38 17.53 -2.79 -13.58
CA VAL A 38 17.49 -2.83 -12.10
C VAL A 38 16.06 -3.04 -11.56
N LEU A 39 15.04 -2.86 -12.40
CA LEU A 39 13.64 -3.14 -12.06
C LEU A 39 13.27 -4.65 -12.08
N LEU A 40 14.19 -5.54 -12.49
CA LEU A 40 13.94 -7.00 -12.54
C LEU A 40 14.72 -7.81 -11.49
N ALA A 41 15.58 -7.19 -10.68
CA ALA A 41 16.32 -7.89 -9.63
C ALA A 41 15.55 -8.03 -8.29
N GLY A 42 14.41 -7.37 -8.13
CA GLY A 42 13.51 -7.55 -6.98
C GLY A 42 12.59 -8.76 -7.06
N ALA A 43 12.37 -9.30 -8.26
CA ALA A 43 11.41 -10.38 -8.50
C ALA A 43 12.03 -11.80 -8.47
N ALA A 44 13.37 -11.93 -8.48
CA ALA A 44 14.05 -13.24 -8.44
C ALA A 44 14.48 -13.69 -7.03
N ALA A 45 14.33 -12.85 -6.00
CA ALA A 45 14.65 -13.18 -4.60
C ALA A 45 13.45 -13.70 -3.78
N TRP A 46 12.27 -13.84 -4.39
CA TRP A 46 11.03 -14.24 -3.71
C TRP A 46 10.41 -15.53 -4.26
N GLY A 47 11.26 -16.45 -4.75
CA GLY A 47 10.85 -17.79 -5.19
C GLY A 47 11.58 -18.97 -4.50
N ALA A 48 12.66 -18.73 -3.75
CA ALA A 48 13.52 -19.80 -3.20
C ALA A 48 13.47 -19.97 -1.68
N GLY A 49 12.61 -19.22 -0.97
CA GLY A 49 12.54 -19.23 0.50
C GLY A 49 11.62 -20.28 1.12
N VAL A 50 10.82 -21.01 0.32
CA VAL A 50 9.76 -21.91 0.85
C VAL A 50 10.11 -23.41 0.73
N LEU A 51 11.29 -23.76 0.21
CA LEU A 51 11.69 -25.17 0.00
C LEU A 51 12.97 -25.60 0.75
N LEU A 52 13.64 -24.71 1.51
CA LEU A 52 14.86 -25.06 2.27
C LEU A 52 14.84 -24.71 3.76
N THR A 53 13.73 -24.24 4.32
CA THR A 53 13.55 -24.23 5.78
C THR A 53 13.12 -25.63 6.25
N PRO A 54 13.97 -26.40 6.93
CA PRO A 54 13.52 -27.64 7.56
C PRO A 54 12.39 -27.33 8.55
N PRO A 55 11.40 -28.22 8.70
CA PRO A 55 10.25 -27.98 9.56
C PRO A 55 10.71 -27.63 10.98
N PRO A 56 10.11 -26.60 11.63
CA PRO A 56 10.40 -26.32 13.01
C PRO A 56 10.10 -27.57 13.83
N LYS A 57 11.13 -28.11 14.48
CA LYS A 57 10.97 -29.15 15.50
C LYS A 57 9.98 -28.60 16.53
N GLN A 58 8.83 -29.25 16.61
CA GLN A 58 7.89 -29.10 17.72
C GLN A 58 8.68 -29.11 19.04
N PRO A 59 8.54 -28.10 19.92
CA PRO A 59 8.94 -28.27 21.30
C PRO A 59 8.10 -29.42 21.85
N GLN A 60 8.75 -30.56 22.07
CA GLN A 60 8.18 -31.72 22.72
C GLN A 60 7.43 -31.27 23.97
N GLN A 61 6.15 -31.64 24.02
CA GLN A 61 5.40 -31.75 25.25
C GLN A 61 6.23 -32.57 26.24
N LYS A 62 6.86 -31.89 27.19
CA LYS A 62 7.34 -32.55 28.40
C LYS A 62 6.25 -32.37 29.44
N ALA A 63 5.41 -33.39 29.56
CA ALA A 63 4.56 -33.57 30.72
C ALA A 63 5.42 -33.52 31.99
N LEU A 64 4.98 -32.77 33.00
CA LEU A 64 4.72 -33.24 34.37
C LEU A 64 4.29 -32.04 35.25
N GLY A 65 3.17 -32.19 35.94
CA GLY A 65 2.80 -31.40 37.14
C GLY A 65 1.43 -30.70 37.06
N PRO A 66 0.39 -31.17 37.79
CA PRO A 66 -0.79 -30.37 38.05
C PRO A 66 -0.42 -29.31 39.09
N GLY A 67 -0.19 -28.05 38.69
CA GLY A 67 0.13 -27.02 39.66
C GLY A 67 0.64 -25.65 39.19
N SER A 68 0.81 -25.37 37.90
CA SER A 68 1.19 -24.02 37.45
C SER A 68 0.01 -23.31 36.79
N SER A 69 -0.54 -22.35 37.52
CA SER A 69 -1.46 -21.31 37.05
C SER A 69 -0.81 -20.53 35.90
N ALA A 70 -1.09 -20.96 34.68
CA ALA A 70 -0.78 -20.20 33.48
C ALA A 70 -1.49 -18.86 33.57
N SER A 71 -0.71 -17.79 33.72
CA SER A 71 -1.17 -16.42 33.61
C SER A 71 -1.89 -16.26 32.27
N ALA A 72 -3.23 -16.13 32.33
CA ALA A 72 -4.05 -15.81 31.18
C ALA A 72 -3.62 -14.44 30.67
N LYS A 73 -2.80 -14.42 29.62
CA LYS A 73 -2.54 -13.22 28.83
C LYS A 73 -3.91 -12.71 28.37
N PRO A 74 -4.31 -11.46 28.72
CA PRO A 74 -5.61 -10.96 28.32
C PRO A 74 -5.73 -11.02 26.79
N PRO A 75 -6.92 -11.33 26.24
CA PRO A 75 -7.10 -11.45 24.80
C PRO A 75 -6.68 -10.12 24.15
N ARG A 76 -5.76 -10.20 23.18
CA ARG A 76 -5.38 -9.04 22.37
C ARG A 76 -6.65 -8.55 21.67
N ARG A 77 -7.06 -7.31 21.94
CA ARG A 77 -8.15 -6.66 21.22
C ARG A 77 -7.81 -6.67 19.74
N TYR A 78 -8.67 -7.25 18.92
CA TYR A 78 -8.54 -7.21 17.46
C TYR A 78 -8.69 -5.75 17.01
N VAL A 79 -7.71 -5.25 16.25
CA VAL A 79 -7.77 -3.92 15.63
C VAL A 79 -7.73 -4.15 14.13
N PRO A 80 -8.69 -3.58 13.35
CA PRO A 80 -8.69 -3.71 11.90
C PRO A 80 -7.40 -3.19 11.27
N ALA A 81 -6.94 -3.85 10.20
CA ALA A 81 -5.77 -3.43 9.44
C ALA A 81 -5.76 -1.95 9.04
N PRO A 82 -6.84 -1.34 8.48
CA PRO A 82 -6.81 0.05 8.05
C PRO A 82 -6.57 1.02 9.20
N VAL A 83 -7.11 0.73 10.39
CA VAL A 83 -6.90 1.55 11.60
C VAL A 83 -5.43 1.53 12.03
N LEU A 84 -4.82 0.34 12.06
CA LEU A 84 -3.40 0.20 12.39
C LEU A 84 -2.50 0.93 11.39
N LEU A 85 -2.81 0.84 10.10
CA LEU A 85 -2.06 1.51 9.04
C LEU A 85 -2.23 3.03 9.10
N GLU A 86 -3.43 3.51 9.40
CA GLU A 86 -3.68 4.95 9.56
C GLU A 86 -2.93 5.54 10.76
N GLU A 87 -2.90 4.83 11.89
CA GLU A 87 -2.11 5.23 13.06
C GLU A 87 -0.62 5.32 12.72
N LYS A 88 -0.09 4.33 11.99
CA LYS A 88 1.31 4.32 11.54
C LYS A 88 1.62 5.45 10.58
N LEU A 89 0.79 5.65 9.55
CA LEU A 89 0.92 6.75 8.59
C LEU A 89 0.95 8.10 9.33
N THR A 90 0.04 8.28 10.29
CA THR A 90 -0.04 9.49 11.12
C THR A 90 1.22 9.67 11.96
N ALA A 91 1.75 8.59 12.56
CA ALA A 91 2.98 8.62 13.35
C ALA A 91 4.19 9.02 12.50
N VAL A 92 4.35 8.45 11.31
CA VAL A 92 5.44 8.78 10.38
C VAL A 92 5.34 10.22 9.89
N ALA A 93 4.15 10.66 9.47
CA ALA A 93 3.92 12.04 9.03
C ALA A 93 4.17 13.06 10.16
N LYS A 94 3.87 12.70 11.41
CA LYS A 94 4.16 13.53 12.58
C LYS A 94 5.66 13.55 12.88
N ASN A 95 6.36 12.43 12.74
CA ASN A 95 7.81 12.35 12.91
C ASN A 95 8.53 13.26 11.91
N LEU A 96 8.19 13.14 10.62
CA LEU A 96 8.73 14.00 9.57
C LEU A 96 8.46 15.48 9.86
N ARG A 97 7.22 15.86 10.21
CA ARG A 97 6.88 17.26 10.53
C ARG A 97 7.66 17.82 11.73
N ARG A 98 7.94 16.99 12.74
CA ARG A 98 8.75 17.40 13.92
C ARG A 98 10.20 17.68 13.56
N ALA A 99 10.75 17.00 12.56
CA ALA A 99 12.09 17.26 12.06
C ALA A 99 12.19 18.59 11.26
N ALA A 100 11.06 19.25 10.98
CA ALA A 100 11.00 20.52 10.25
C ALA A 100 11.79 20.52 8.93
N PRO A 101 11.50 19.58 7.99
CA PRO A 101 12.22 19.50 6.73
C PRO A 101 11.85 20.65 5.79
N PRO A 102 12.65 20.88 4.73
CA PRO A 102 12.32 21.84 3.69
C PRO A 102 10.94 21.58 3.06
N GLN A 103 10.26 22.65 2.64
CA GLN A 103 8.89 22.61 2.12
C GLN A 103 8.65 21.58 1.00
N PRO A 104 9.56 21.36 0.02
CA PRO A 104 9.34 20.36 -1.02
C PRO A 104 9.11 18.95 -0.48
N VAL A 105 9.73 18.59 0.64
CA VAL A 105 9.55 17.28 1.29
C VAL A 105 8.16 17.20 1.93
N LEU A 106 7.68 18.28 2.54
CA LEU A 106 6.35 18.35 3.13
C LEU A 106 5.26 18.22 2.07
N ASP A 107 5.43 18.89 0.93
CA ASP A 107 4.47 18.83 -0.17
C ASP A 107 4.34 17.39 -0.71
N ARG A 108 5.47 16.70 -0.90
CA ARG A 108 5.48 15.29 -1.34
C ARG A 108 4.90 14.35 -0.31
N MET A 109 5.19 14.57 0.97
CA MET A 109 4.60 13.76 2.04
C MET A 109 3.08 13.95 2.11
N TYR A 110 2.59 15.18 1.92
CA TYR A 110 1.17 15.48 1.92
C TYR A 110 0.44 14.79 0.75
N GLU A 111 1.03 14.81 -0.44
CA GLU A 111 0.52 14.10 -1.62
C GLU A 111 0.39 12.58 -1.37
N LEU A 112 1.39 11.99 -0.74
CA LEU A 112 1.38 10.58 -0.36
C LEU A 112 0.33 10.27 0.73
N ASP A 113 0.30 11.07 1.81
CA ASP A 113 -0.64 10.89 2.93
C ASP A 113 -2.10 10.96 2.47
N THR A 114 -2.43 11.96 1.65
CA THR A 114 -3.80 12.10 1.09
C THR A 114 -4.18 10.92 0.19
N THR A 115 -3.24 10.45 -0.64
CA THR A 115 -3.47 9.28 -1.51
C THR A 115 -3.68 8.01 -0.69
N LEU A 116 -2.84 7.76 0.31
CA LEU A 116 -2.96 6.58 1.16
C LEU A 116 -4.20 6.62 2.04
N ARG A 117 -4.60 7.79 2.56
CA ARG A 117 -5.84 7.93 3.32
C ARG A 117 -7.08 7.61 2.49
N PHE A 118 -7.11 8.02 1.23
CA PHE A 118 -8.17 7.60 0.31
C PHE A 118 -8.21 6.08 0.15
N VAL A 119 -7.06 5.45 -0.08
CA VAL A 119 -6.99 3.98 -0.23
C VAL A 119 -7.41 3.25 1.05
N LEU A 120 -7.01 3.76 2.22
CA LEU A 120 -7.42 3.21 3.52
C LEU A 120 -8.91 3.42 3.82
N SER A 121 -9.54 4.51 3.35
CA SER A 121 -10.99 4.68 3.50
C SER A 121 -11.79 3.72 2.62
N GLU A 122 -11.20 3.28 1.51
CA GLU A 122 -11.79 2.30 0.59
C GLU A 122 -11.36 0.86 0.90
N TRP A 123 -10.77 0.60 2.08
CA TRP A 123 -10.13 -0.69 2.39
C TRP A 123 -11.03 -1.92 2.15
N ASP A 124 -12.31 -1.82 2.49
CA ASP A 124 -13.29 -2.90 2.29
C ASP A 124 -13.53 -3.21 0.80
N HIS A 125 -13.41 -2.22 -0.08
CA HIS A 125 -13.50 -2.39 -1.52
C HIS A 125 -12.26 -3.07 -2.12
N ILE A 126 -11.14 -3.06 -1.39
CA ILE A 126 -9.87 -3.71 -1.78
C ILE A 126 -9.84 -5.18 -1.32
N ASP A 127 -10.80 -5.65 -0.53
CA ASP A 127 -10.76 -7.00 0.06
C ASP A 127 -10.75 -8.13 -0.99
N SER A 128 -11.25 -7.85 -2.19
CA SER A 128 -11.19 -8.75 -3.35
C SER A 128 -9.83 -8.78 -4.04
N THR A 129 -8.90 -7.87 -3.72
CA THR A 129 -7.59 -7.73 -4.37
C THR A 129 -6.44 -7.73 -3.33
N PRO A 130 -5.99 -8.93 -2.90
CA PRO A 130 -4.93 -9.08 -1.90
C PRO A 130 -3.62 -8.36 -2.25
N GLU A 131 -3.30 -8.26 -3.54
CA GLU A 131 -2.10 -7.58 -4.05
C GLU A 131 -2.11 -6.08 -3.73
N HIS A 132 -3.28 -5.44 -3.81
CA HIS A 132 -3.46 -4.04 -3.48
C HIS A 132 -3.32 -3.82 -1.96
N GLN A 133 -3.92 -4.69 -1.13
CA GLN A 133 -3.76 -4.65 0.32
C GLN A 133 -2.30 -4.78 0.73
N GLN A 134 -1.58 -5.76 0.16
CA GLN A 134 -0.17 -6.00 0.44
C GLN A 134 0.70 -4.81 0.01
N THR A 135 0.39 -4.19 -1.12
CA THR A 135 1.12 -3.00 -1.60
C THR A 135 0.98 -1.84 -0.61
N VAL A 136 -0.24 -1.54 -0.17
CA VAL A 136 -0.50 -0.46 0.80
C VAL A 136 0.17 -0.76 2.14
N TRP A 137 0.06 -2.01 2.60
CA TRP A 137 0.72 -2.47 3.82
C TRP A 137 2.24 -2.27 3.73
N ASN A 138 2.89 -2.69 2.63
CA ASN A 138 4.33 -2.52 2.44
C ASN A 138 4.74 -1.04 2.41
N ILE A 139 3.96 -0.19 1.74
CA ILE A 139 4.24 1.26 1.69
C ILE A 139 4.24 1.83 3.11
N ILE A 140 3.19 1.57 3.89
CA ILE A 140 2.99 2.20 5.20
C ILE A 140 3.86 1.57 6.29
N ASP A 141 4.03 0.25 6.28
CA ASP A 141 4.67 -0.50 7.35
C ASP A 141 6.20 -0.56 7.22
N ILE A 142 6.70 -0.58 5.98
CA ILE A 142 8.11 -0.81 5.69
C ILE A 142 8.72 0.43 5.02
N TYR A 143 8.29 0.75 3.80
CA TYR A 143 9.06 1.66 2.95
C TYR A 143 8.99 3.12 3.38
N LEU A 144 7.80 3.63 3.70
CA LEU A 144 7.62 5.02 4.11
C LEU A 144 8.37 5.33 5.42
N PRO A 145 8.24 4.53 6.50
CA PRO A 145 9.05 4.72 7.71
C PRO A 145 10.55 4.71 7.42
N GLU A 146 11.03 3.78 6.58
CA GLU A 146 12.46 3.65 6.29
C GLU A 146 13.02 4.84 5.50
N VAL A 147 12.28 5.32 4.49
CA VAL A 147 12.63 6.53 3.73
C VAL A 147 12.67 7.75 4.65
N VAL A 148 11.65 7.93 5.50
CA VAL A 148 11.59 9.08 6.41
C VAL A 148 12.69 9.03 7.46
N ASN A 149 12.90 7.89 8.10
CA ASN A 149 13.92 7.75 9.16
C ASN A 149 15.33 7.94 8.59
N THR A 150 15.64 7.31 7.45
CA THR A 150 16.94 7.47 6.79
C THR A 150 17.20 8.92 6.40
N TYR A 151 16.18 9.64 5.94
CA TYR A 151 16.28 11.05 5.59
C TYR A 151 16.55 11.92 6.83
N ILE A 152 15.76 11.79 7.90
CA ILE A 152 15.92 12.65 9.10
C ILE A 152 17.17 12.32 9.92
N ASP A 153 17.66 11.07 9.86
CA ASP A 153 18.89 10.65 10.55
C ASP A 153 20.17 11.10 9.82
N ALA A 154 20.04 11.58 8.57
CA ALA A 154 21.16 12.08 7.80
C ALA A 154 21.67 13.43 8.39
N PRO A 155 22.97 13.59 8.66
CA PRO A 155 23.53 14.85 9.18
C PRO A 155 23.22 16.08 8.31
N GLN A 156 23.10 15.85 7.00
CA GLN A 156 22.84 16.84 5.97
C GLN A 156 21.40 16.78 5.41
N TYR A 157 20.41 16.34 6.18
CA TYR A 157 19.02 16.20 5.68
C TYR A 157 18.43 17.49 5.08
N GLN A 158 18.92 18.67 5.47
CA GLN A 158 18.49 19.94 4.90
C GLN A 158 19.19 20.31 3.57
N SER A 159 20.19 19.54 3.13
CA SER A 159 20.91 19.83 1.89
C SER A 159 20.02 19.58 0.66
N ALA A 160 20.32 20.28 -0.43
CA ALA A 160 19.55 20.14 -1.67
C ALA A 160 19.57 18.70 -2.21
N GLU A 161 20.69 18.00 -2.06
CA GLU A 161 20.85 16.61 -2.49
C GLU A 161 19.97 15.66 -1.68
N ALA A 162 19.96 15.79 -0.34
CA ALA A 162 19.13 14.96 0.53
C ALA A 162 17.64 15.21 0.28
N VAL A 163 17.26 16.48 0.08
CA VAL A 163 15.90 16.87 -0.28
C VAL A 163 15.48 16.22 -1.60
N ALA A 164 16.31 16.30 -2.66
CA ALA A 164 15.99 15.72 -3.96
C ALA A 164 15.75 14.20 -3.86
N VAL A 165 16.63 13.47 -3.17
CA VAL A 165 16.53 12.02 -3.01
C VAL A 165 15.26 11.62 -2.24
N VAL A 166 14.94 12.30 -1.13
CA VAL A 166 13.72 11.97 -0.37
C VAL A 166 12.46 12.34 -1.16
N THR A 167 12.45 13.45 -1.90
CA THR A 167 11.30 13.83 -2.73
C THR A 167 11.03 12.82 -3.84
N ASP A 168 12.07 12.29 -4.50
CA ASP A 168 11.94 11.27 -5.54
C ASP A 168 11.45 9.94 -4.95
N SER A 169 11.93 9.60 -3.75
CA SER A 169 11.48 8.40 -3.02
C SER A 169 10.00 8.50 -2.65
N LEU A 170 9.57 9.63 -2.07
CA LEU A 170 8.17 9.89 -1.73
C LEU A 170 7.28 9.92 -2.98
N GLN A 171 7.78 10.47 -4.10
CA GLN A 171 7.07 10.46 -5.38
C GLN A 171 6.90 9.03 -5.91
N THR A 172 7.91 8.17 -5.77
CA THR A 172 7.83 6.76 -6.16
C THR A 172 6.77 6.02 -5.35
N LEU A 173 6.75 6.21 -4.03
CA LEU A 173 5.71 5.64 -3.15
C LEU A 173 4.31 6.17 -3.50
N THR A 174 4.22 7.46 -3.83
CA THR A 174 2.96 8.10 -4.27
C THR A 174 2.47 7.46 -5.57
N GLY A 175 3.36 7.22 -6.53
CA GLY A 175 3.01 6.53 -7.78
C GLY A 175 2.48 5.11 -7.54
N ALA A 176 3.04 4.38 -6.57
CA ALA A 176 2.54 3.06 -6.19
C ALA A 176 1.14 3.14 -5.54
N ALA A 177 0.94 4.07 -4.59
CA ALA A 177 -0.36 4.28 -3.95
C ALA A 177 -1.44 4.74 -4.95
N ARG A 178 -1.06 5.56 -5.94
CA ARG A 178 -1.96 5.98 -7.03
C ARG A 178 -2.43 4.82 -7.89
N ARG A 179 -1.56 3.89 -8.25
CA ARG A 179 -1.97 2.70 -9.02
C ARG A 179 -3.02 1.87 -8.28
N VAL A 180 -2.89 1.74 -6.96
CA VAL A 180 -3.91 1.07 -6.14
C VAL A 180 -5.22 1.87 -6.15
N LYS A 181 -5.15 3.19 -5.93
CA LYS A 181 -6.31 4.09 -6.02
C LYS A 181 -7.02 3.98 -7.36
N ASP A 182 -6.28 4.00 -8.46
CA ASP A 182 -6.84 3.93 -9.82
C ASP A 182 -7.53 2.58 -10.05
N GLY A 183 -6.95 1.48 -9.54
CA GLY A 183 -7.58 0.16 -9.56
C GLY A 183 -8.93 0.14 -8.83
N ILE A 184 -9.00 0.71 -7.63
CA ILE A 184 -10.26 0.83 -6.86
C ILE A 184 -11.30 1.62 -7.63
N LEU A 185 -10.90 2.76 -8.21
CA LEU A 185 -11.81 3.61 -8.96
C LEU A 185 -12.34 2.91 -10.22
N ASP A 186 -11.49 2.18 -10.96
CA ASP A 186 -11.91 1.41 -12.13
C ASP A 186 -12.87 0.27 -11.75
N ASP A 187 -12.57 -0.45 -10.67
CA ASP A 187 -13.46 -1.51 -10.17
C ASP A 187 -14.84 -0.97 -9.75
N ASN A 188 -14.87 0.18 -9.07
CA ASN A 188 -16.12 0.86 -8.71
C ASN A 188 -16.90 1.30 -9.95
N LEU A 189 -16.24 1.85 -10.99
CA LEU A 189 -16.90 2.22 -12.24
C LEU A 189 -17.47 1.01 -12.98
N ARG A 190 -16.75 -0.11 -13.01
CA ARG A 190 -17.23 -1.37 -13.60
C ARG A 190 -18.44 -1.91 -12.84
N ALA A 191 -18.42 -1.85 -11.51
CA ALA A 191 -19.56 -2.23 -10.68
C ALA A 191 -20.79 -1.35 -10.99
N MET A 192 -20.62 -0.04 -11.12
CA MET A 192 -21.70 0.88 -11.50
C MET A 192 -22.29 0.59 -12.89
N ASP A 193 -21.44 0.32 -13.90
CA ASP A 193 -21.93 -0.03 -15.25
C ASP A 193 -22.73 -1.34 -15.24
N SER A 194 -22.25 -2.36 -14.50
CA SER A 194 -22.96 -3.63 -14.35
C SER A 194 -24.34 -3.46 -13.69
N GLN A 195 -24.44 -2.63 -12.64
CA GLN A 195 -25.72 -2.33 -12.00
C GLN A 195 -26.65 -1.57 -12.94
N ALA A 196 -26.15 -0.59 -13.70
CA ALA A 196 -26.94 0.15 -14.67
C ALA A 196 -27.49 -0.76 -15.79
N ARG A 197 -26.71 -1.74 -16.25
CA ARG A 197 -27.16 -2.75 -17.21
C ARG A 197 -28.24 -3.65 -16.62
N MET A 198 -28.03 -4.19 -15.42
CA MET A 198 -29.02 -5.01 -14.73
C MET A 198 -30.34 -4.25 -14.53
N LEU A 199 -30.29 -2.98 -14.12
CA LEU A 199 -31.47 -2.12 -14.00
C LEU A 199 -32.18 -1.95 -15.35
N ARG A 200 -31.44 -1.73 -16.44
CA ARG A 200 -32.00 -1.61 -17.79
C ARG A 200 -32.60 -2.93 -18.29
N GLU A 201 -32.01 -4.07 -18.00
CA GLU A 201 -32.56 -5.37 -18.35
C GLU A 201 -33.84 -5.67 -17.56
N THR A 202 -33.86 -5.30 -16.28
CA THR A 202 -34.99 -5.57 -15.37
C THR A 202 -36.17 -4.63 -15.61
N PHE A 203 -35.91 -3.35 -15.88
CA PHE A 203 -36.93 -2.30 -15.96
C PHE A 203 -37.04 -1.62 -17.33
N GLY A 204 -35.99 -1.68 -18.16
CA GLY A 204 -35.99 -1.07 -19.50
C GLY A 204 -36.77 -1.87 -20.54
N ASN A 205 -37.21 -3.09 -20.22
CA ASN A 205 -38.02 -3.94 -21.10
C ASN A 205 -39.47 -4.10 -20.60
N LEU A 206 -39.98 -3.14 -19.82
CA LEU A 206 -41.39 -3.08 -19.39
C LEU A 206 -42.29 -2.88 -20.63
N PRO A 207 -43.08 -3.89 -21.08
CA PRO A 207 -43.98 -3.72 -22.21
C PRO A 207 -45.13 -2.80 -21.78
N GLY A 208 -45.20 -1.58 -22.34
CA GLY A 208 -46.31 -0.66 -22.10
C GLY A 208 -45.97 0.84 -22.00
N LEU A 209 -44.71 1.25 -22.09
CA LEU A 209 -44.33 2.68 -22.10
C LEU A 209 -44.06 3.24 -23.51
N ASP A 210 -43.85 2.40 -24.52
CA ASP A 210 -43.56 2.83 -25.89
C ASP A 210 -44.82 3.06 -26.74
N THR A 211 -46.00 2.66 -26.27
CA THR A 211 -47.27 2.76 -27.01
C THR A 211 -47.96 4.13 -26.92
N GLY A 212 -47.42 5.09 -26.14
CA GLY A 212 -48.04 6.40 -25.93
C GLY A 212 -47.67 7.51 -26.91
N TYR A 213 -46.64 7.34 -27.74
CA TYR A 213 -46.07 8.44 -28.56
C TYR A 213 -46.22 8.27 -30.08
N GLN A 214 -46.87 7.23 -30.58
CA GLN A 214 -47.09 7.01 -32.02
C GLN A 214 -48.55 7.11 -32.50
N GLN A 215 -49.49 7.54 -31.66
CA GLN A 215 -50.89 7.70 -32.07
C GLN A 215 -51.31 9.17 -32.06
N GLY A 216 -50.79 9.93 -33.03
CA GLY A 216 -51.16 11.35 -33.18
C GLY A 216 -50.70 12.05 -34.47
N ALA A 217 -50.04 11.36 -35.40
CA ALA A 217 -49.50 11.98 -36.62
C ALA A 217 -49.83 11.18 -37.89
N THR A 218 -51.10 10.78 -38.06
CA THR A 218 -51.65 10.43 -39.37
C THR A 218 -53.05 11.02 -39.47
N ASP A 219 -53.15 12.34 -39.42
CA ASP A 219 -54.28 13.08 -39.96
C ASP A 219 -53.74 14.01 -41.04
N GLY A 220 -54.36 13.96 -42.23
CA GLY A 220 -54.11 14.90 -43.31
C GLY A 220 -53.13 14.47 -44.40
N THR A 221 -53.51 13.51 -45.24
CA THR A 221 -53.39 13.64 -46.71
C THR A 221 -54.19 12.52 -47.40
N GLU A 222 -55.50 12.71 -47.54
CA GLU A 222 -56.28 12.01 -48.56
C GLU A 222 -56.83 13.08 -49.53
N ASN A 223 -56.05 13.36 -50.57
CA ASN A 223 -56.45 14.23 -51.66
C ASN A 223 -56.27 13.51 -52.99
N GLY A 224 -57.40 13.06 -53.54
CA GLY A 224 -57.65 12.97 -54.97
C GLY A 224 -57.13 11.74 -55.71
N ARG A 225 -58.07 10.94 -56.26
CA ARG A 225 -58.40 10.95 -57.71
C ARG A 225 -59.29 9.74 -58.06
N HIS A 226 -60.55 10.00 -58.40
CA HIS A 226 -61.36 9.13 -59.25
C HIS A 226 -61.57 9.81 -60.61
N PRO A 227 -61.52 9.07 -61.74
CA PRO A 227 -61.80 9.57 -63.08
C PRO A 227 -63.28 9.89 -63.33
#